data_AF-A0A415IYP6-F1
#
_entry.id   AF-A0A415IYP6-F1
#
_cell.length_a   1.000
_cell.length_b   1.000
_cell.length_c   1.000
_cell.angle_alpha   90.00
_cell.angle_beta   90.00
_cell.angle_gamma   90.00
#
_symmetry.space_group_name_H-M   'P 1'
#
loop_
_entity.id
_entity.type
_entity.pdbx_description
1 polymer ?
#
loop_
_entity_poly.entity_id
_entity_poly.type
_entity_poly.pdbx_seq_one_letter_code
_entity_poly.pdbx_strand_id
1 'polypeptide(L)'
;MNKKLLVFLPFLLILAGAFVSCEEVEEEGKYANWQERNQAFLDSIKVVAGDNYVPMDLEKLDKVEVGEMFYIKNEFVSTLQTPEYIYCKKLVKNLDGQRPMATEAAYTYYYGTLITGIKFDGSFTGYSAIDQAIPNPPKNEPTDFDWTVKFTINSSSLTSGWRTFLQYMRVGERWMVYVPWGSAYGTDGSGSIPGYSVLAFDVIMTEVVQ
;
A
#
# COMPACT_ATOMS: atom_id res chain seq x y z
N MET A 1 -20.45 -61.44 -68.48
CA MET A 1 -20.77 -59.99 -68.53
C MET A 1 -19.70 -59.25 -67.73
N ASN A 2 -18.89 -58.42 -68.42
CA ASN A 2 -18.24 -57.16 -67.98
C ASN A 2 -17.58 -57.08 -66.58
N LYS A 3 -16.40 -56.48 -66.32
CA LYS A 3 -15.40 -55.68 -67.05
C LYS A 3 -14.18 -55.55 -66.09
N LYS A 4 -13.01 -55.25 -66.66
CA LYS A 4 -11.75 -54.85 -65.97
C LYS A 4 -11.93 -53.59 -65.10
N LEU A 5 -11.17 -53.45 -64.00
CA LEU A 5 -10.45 -52.20 -63.67
C LEU A 5 -9.37 -52.40 -62.59
N LEU A 6 -8.11 -52.14 -62.98
CA LEU A 6 -6.96 -51.84 -62.10
C LEU A 6 -7.17 -50.47 -61.45
N VAL A 7 -7.00 -50.33 -60.12
CA VAL A 7 -6.58 -49.05 -59.52
C VAL A 7 -5.76 -49.29 -58.23
N PHE A 8 -4.46 -49.02 -58.36
CA PHE A 8 -3.54 -48.37 -57.42
C PHE A 8 -3.93 -48.24 -55.93
N LEU A 9 -3.08 -48.79 -55.09
CA LEU A 9 -2.88 -48.40 -53.70
C LEU A 9 -2.08 -47.09 -53.64
N PRO A 10 -2.59 -46.00 -53.04
CA PRO A 10 -1.73 -44.97 -52.51
C PRO A 10 -1.59 -45.19 -50.99
N PHE A 11 -0.34 -45.31 -50.61
CA PHE A 11 0.20 -45.19 -49.26
C PHE A 11 -0.47 -43.99 -48.53
N LEU A 12 -1.41 -44.26 -47.63
CA LEU A 12 -1.96 -43.22 -46.76
C LEU A 12 -1.00 -43.05 -45.57
N LEU A 13 -0.04 -42.15 -45.73
CA LEU A 13 0.76 -41.61 -44.64
C LEU A 13 -0.19 -40.97 -43.62
N ILE A 14 -0.48 -41.69 -42.53
CA ILE A 14 -1.09 -41.10 -41.33
C ILE A 14 -0.01 -40.22 -40.71
N LEU A 15 0.02 -38.94 -41.09
CA LEU A 15 0.69 -37.92 -40.30
C LEU A 15 -0.05 -37.86 -38.96
N ALA A 16 0.54 -38.49 -37.94
CA ALA A 16 0.20 -38.21 -36.56
C ALA A 16 0.55 -36.73 -36.31
N GLY A 17 -0.45 -35.87 -36.43
CA GLY A 17 -0.37 -34.50 -35.95
C GLY A 17 -0.22 -34.56 -34.44
N ALA A 18 1.01 -34.44 -33.96
CA ALA A 18 1.26 -34.07 -32.57
C ALA A 18 0.67 -32.67 -32.41
N PHE A 19 -0.55 -32.59 -31.88
CA PHE A 19 -1.02 -31.36 -31.29
C PHE A 19 -0.08 -31.08 -30.12
N VAL A 20 0.93 -30.24 -30.36
CA VAL A 20 1.60 -29.51 -29.28
C VAL A 20 0.50 -28.63 -28.70
N SER A 21 -0.12 -29.11 -27.64
CA SER A 21 -0.95 -28.29 -26.77
C SER A 21 -0.01 -27.23 -26.23
N CYS A 22 -0.04 -26.03 -26.82
CA CYS A 22 0.47 -24.86 -26.13
C CYS A 22 -0.28 -24.82 -24.80
N GLU A 23 0.43 -25.12 -23.72
CA GLU A 23 -0.01 -24.79 -22.37
C GLU A 23 -0.14 -23.26 -22.41
N GLU A 24 -1.36 -22.76 -22.56
CA GLU A 24 -1.63 -21.34 -22.40
C GLU A 24 -1.19 -21.02 -20.98
N VAL A 25 -0.07 -20.30 -20.86
CA VAL A 25 0.39 -19.78 -19.58
C VAL A 25 -0.72 -18.83 -19.14
N GLU A 26 -1.57 -19.28 -18.22
CA GLU A 26 -2.55 -18.40 -17.59
C GLU A 26 -1.76 -17.23 -17.00
N GLU A 27 -1.93 -16.04 -17.57
CA GLU A 27 -1.37 -14.84 -16.94
C GLU A 27 -2.01 -14.75 -15.55
N GLU A 28 -1.19 -14.97 -14.52
CA GLU A 28 -1.61 -14.79 -13.15
C GLU A 28 -2.27 -13.42 -13.02
N GLY A 29 -3.57 -13.40 -12.69
CA GLY A 29 -4.33 -12.17 -12.61
C GLY A 29 -3.65 -11.16 -11.67
N LYS A 30 -3.88 -9.86 -11.85
CA LYS A 30 -3.20 -8.78 -11.10
C LYS A 30 -3.16 -8.96 -9.56
N TYR A 31 -4.11 -9.70 -8.99
CA TYR A 31 -4.21 -10.03 -7.56
C TYR A 31 -4.03 -11.54 -7.27
N ALA A 32 -3.32 -12.27 -8.13
CA ALA A 32 -2.91 -13.64 -7.81
C ALA A 32 -2.02 -13.64 -6.56
N ASN A 33 -2.23 -14.63 -5.69
CA ASN A 33 -1.49 -14.81 -4.42
C ASN A 33 -1.46 -13.53 -3.57
N TRP A 34 -2.58 -12.80 -3.53
CA TRP A 34 -2.63 -11.43 -3.01
C TRP A 34 -2.27 -11.35 -1.53
N GLN A 35 -2.81 -12.24 -0.70
CA GLN A 35 -2.54 -12.26 0.72
C GLN A 35 -1.05 -12.52 0.99
N GLU A 36 -0.47 -13.51 0.32
CA GLU A 36 0.93 -13.90 0.45
C GLU A 36 1.87 -12.78 0.00
N ARG A 37 1.56 -12.12 -1.12
CA ARG A 37 2.35 -10.98 -1.63
C ARG A 37 2.32 -9.79 -0.68
N ASN A 38 1.17 -9.50 -0.08
CA ASN A 38 1.05 -8.43 0.92
C ASN A 38 1.78 -8.79 2.22
N GLN A 39 1.74 -10.05 2.64
CA GLN A 39 2.53 -10.50 3.78
C GLN A 39 4.03 -10.37 3.51
N ALA A 40 4.52 -10.84 2.35
CA ALA A 40 5.92 -10.73 1.96
C ALA A 40 6.37 -9.26 1.87
N PHE A 41 5.51 -8.36 1.38
CA PHE A 41 5.77 -6.94 1.36
C PHE A 41 5.94 -6.36 2.78
N LEU A 42 5.04 -6.68 3.73
CA LEU A 42 5.18 -6.27 5.12
C LEU A 42 6.45 -6.80 5.76
N ASP A 43 6.77 -8.08 5.54
CA ASP A 43 7.97 -8.70 6.07
C ASP A 43 9.23 -7.99 5.56
N SER A 44 9.25 -7.58 4.29
CA SER A 44 10.34 -6.79 3.72
C SER A 44 10.50 -5.42 4.40
N ILE A 45 9.40 -4.72 4.67
CA ILE A 45 9.43 -3.42 5.35
C ILE A 45 9.87 -3.58 6.80
N LYS A 46 9.41 -4.63 7.48
CA LYS A 46 9.81 -4.95 8.85
C LYS A 46 11.31 -5.17 8.96
N VAL A 47 11.92 -5.88 7.99
CA VAL A 47 13.38 -6.03 7.91
C VAL A 47 14.07 -4.69 7.76
N VAL A 48 13.56 -3.79 6.90
CA VAL A 48 14.13 -2.44 6.70
C VAL A 48 13.98 -1.57 7.95
N ALA A 49 12.86 -1.68 8.67
CA ALA A 49 12.63 -0.94 9.91
C ALA A 49 13.52 -1.44 11.07
N GLY A 50 13.95 -2.71 11.04
CA GLY A 50 14.75 -3.30 12.11
C GLY A 50 14.08 -3.13 13.49
N ASP A 51 14.84 -2.68 14.48
CA ASP A 51 14.36 -2.45 15.85
C ASP A 51 13.89 -0.99 16.09
N ASN A 52 13.59 -0.23 15.02
CA ASN A 52 13.16 1.17 15.08
C ASN A 52 11.69 1.34 15.52
N TYR A 53 11.33 0.68 16.61
CA TYR A 53 10.04 0.88 17.26
C TYR A 53 9.98 2.26 17.90
N VAL A 54 8.96 3.05 17.57
CA VAL A 54 8.67 4.32 18.20
C VAL A 54 7.38 4.15 19.03
N PRO A 55 7.48 4.06 20.37
CA PRO A 55 6.28 4.14 21.21
C PRO A 55 5.68 5.54 21.11
N MET A 56 4.55 5.80 21.78
CA MET A 56 4.00 7.15 21.92
C MET A 56 4.84 8.02 22.87
N ASP A 57 6.14 8.09 22.58
CA ASP A 57 7.16 8.93 23.18
C ASP A 57 7.60 9.92 22.11
N LEU A 58 7.23 11.18 22.32
CA LEU A 58 7.47 12.25 21.36
C LEU A 58 8.97 12.54 21.17
N GLU A 59 9.81 12.27 22.18
CA GLU A 59 11.25 12.51 22.08
C GLU A 59 11.92 11.53 21.12
N LYS A 60 11.53 10.24 21.17
CA LYS A 60 12.07 9.25 20.25
C LYS A 60 11.63 9.55 18.81
N LEU A 61 10.38 9.96 18.63
CA LEU A 61 9.86 10.32 17.31
C LEU A 61 10.55 11.55 16.70
N ASP A 62 10.89 12.55 17.52
CA ASP A 62 11.59 13.76 17.08
C ASP A 62 13.05 13.47 16.64
N LYS A 63 13.64 12.38 17.14
CA LYS A 63 14.99 11.92 16.75
C LYS A 63 15.04 11.09 15.46
N VAL A 64 13.91 10.59 14.97
CA VAL A 64 13.86 9.88 13.68
C VAL A 64 14.25 10.85 12.56
N GLU A 65 15.20 10.43 11.73
CA GLU A 65 15.71 11.23 10.62
C GLU A 65 14.92 11.00 9.31
N VAL A 66 15.01 11.96 8.40
CA VAL A 66 14.39 11.83 7.06
C VAL A 66 14.97 10.61 6.34
N GLY A 67 14.09 9.80 5.76
CA GLY A 67 14.45 8.57 5.04
C GLY A 67 14.56 7.32 5.93
N GLU A 68 14.63 7.47 7.25
CA GLU A 68 14.68 6.35 8.18
C GLU A 68 13.30 5.67 8.30
N MET A 69 13.27 4.34 8.16
CA MET A 69 12.07 3.55 8.41
C MET A 69 11.92 3.29 9.91
N PHE A 70 10.72 3.51 10.42
CA PHE A 70 10.35 3.25 11.81
C PHE A 70 8.94 2.66 11.86
N TYR A 71 8.51 2.20 13.03
CA TYR A 71 7.16 1.67 13.19
C TYR A 71 6.53 2.05 14.53
N ILE A 72 5.21 2.22 14.51
CA ILE A 72 4.40 2.63 15.65
C ILE A 72 3.32 1.57 15.90
N LYS A 73 2.89 1.42 17.16
CA LYS A 73 1.87 0.42 17.54
C LYS A 73 0.47 0.99 17.29
N ASN A 74 -0.41 0.19 16.68
CA ASN A 74 -1.83 0.51 16.56
C ASN A 74 -2.58 0.15 17.85
N GLU A 75 -2.80 1.16 18.70
CA GLU A 75 -3.46 0.97 19.99
C GLU A 75 -4.97 0.69 19.87
N PHE A 76 -5.60 0.96 18.71
CA PHE A 76 -7.03 0.72 18.50
C PHE A 76 -7.37 -0.74 18.19
N VAL A 77 -6.40 -1.51 17.69
CA VAL A 77 -6.58 -2.92 17.28
C VAL A 77 -5.92 -3.88 18.27
N SER A 78 -5.25 -3.36 19.31
CA SER A 78 -4.56 -4.13 20.36
C SER A 78 -5.49 -5.02 21.22
N THR A 79 -6.79 -5.11 20.92
CA THR A 79 -7.72 -6.10 21.49
C THR A 79 -7.71 -7.43 20.74
N LEU A 80 -7.08 -7.50 19.56
CA LEU A 80 -6.72 -8.76 18.93
C LEU A 80 -5.57 -9.41 19.72
N GLN A 81 -5.50 -10.74 19.74
CA GLN A 81 -4.45 -11.50 20.45
C GLN A 81 -3.03 -11.16 19.95
N THR A 82 -2.90 -10.47 18.81
CA THR A 82 -1.65 -10.06 18.20
C THR A 82 -1.66 -8.54 17.95
N PRO A 83 -0.68 -7.78 18.48
CA PRO A 83 -0.58 -6.35 18.20
C PRO A 83 -0.21 -6.11 16.73
N GLU A 84 -0.80 -5.06 16.14
CA GLU A 84 -0.42 -4.59 14.81
C GLU A 84 0.40 -3.31 14.86
N TYR A 85 1.26 -3.14 13.86
CA TYR A 85 2.19 -2.03 13.74
C TYR A 85 2.06 -1.37 12.38
N ILE A 86 2.19 -0.05 12.36
CA ILE A 86 2.18 0.78 11.16
C ILE A 86 3.61 1.20 10.90
N TYR A 87 4.07 1.04 9.66
CA TYR A 87 5.44 1.36 9.27
C TYR A 87 5.45 2.71 8.57
N CYS A 88 6.41 3.55 8.93
CA CYS A 88 6.47 4.94 8.54
C CYS A 88 7.88 5.33 8.12
N LYS A 89 7.98 6.32 7.24
CA LYS A 89 9.23 6.96 6.84
C LYS A 89 8.97 8.45 6.63
N LYS A 90 9.72 9.31 7.32
CA LYS A 90 9.62 10.76 7.11
C LYS A 90 10.26 11.12 5.78
N LEU A 91 9.52 11.80 4.91
CA LEU A 91 10.04 12.45 3.70
C LEU A 91 10.39 13.92 3.97
N VAL A 92 9.62 14.58 4.84
CA VAL A 92 9.89 15.93 5.35
C VAL A 92 9.68 15.92 6.87
N LYS A 93 10.65 16.49 7.60
CA LYS A 93 10.66 16.62 9.06
C LYS A 93 10.42 18.09 9.41
N ASN A 94 9.56 18.34 10.40
CA ASN A 94 9.31 19.69 10.92
C ASN A 94 9.05 19.61 12.43
N LEU A 95 10.00 20.08 13.25
CA LEU A 95 9.88 20.01 14.71
C LEU A 95 9.03 21.15 15.31
N ASP A 96 8.84 22.22 14.55
CA ASP A 96 8.08 23.40 14.99
C ASP A 96 6.56 23.23 14.77
N GLY A 97 6.16 22.24 13.98
CA GLY A 97 4.75 21.94 13.70
C GLY A 97 4.01 21.37 14.93
N GLN A 98 2.78 21.82 15.12
CA GLN A 98 1.85 21.24 16.09
C GLN A 98 1.47 19.80 15.71
N ARG A 99 1.26 18.93 16.70
CA ARG A 99 0.61 17.62 16.52
C ARG A 99 -0.88 17.72 16.88
N PRO A 100 -1.77 17.05 16.14
CA PRO A 100 -3.16 16.99 16.52
C PRO A 100 -3.35 16.12 17.77
N MET A 101 -4.22 16.57 18.67
CA MET A 101 -4.78 15.71 19.71
C MET A 101 -5.80 14.74 19.11
N ALA A 102 -6.08 13.63 19.81
CA ALA A 102 -7.07 12.65 19.36
C ALA A 102 -8.47 13.25 19.12
N THR A 103 -8.83 14.31 19.83
CA THR A 103 -10.12 15.00 19.70
C THR A 103 -10.19 16.01 18.55
N GLU A 104 -9.05 16.34 17.95
CA GLU A 104 -8.95 17.36 16.90
C GLU A 104 -9.13 16.74 15.50
N ALA A 105 -9.02 17.58 14.48
CA ALA A 105 -8.90 17.17 13.10
C ALA A 105 -7.64 17.76 12.45
N ALA A 106 -7.22 17.18 11.34
CA ALA A 106 -6.11 17.69 10.54
C ALA A 106 -6.50 17.79 9.06
N TYR A 107 -6.03 18.83 8.39
CA TYR A 107 -6.05 18.91 6.93
C TYR A 107 -4.80 18.24 6.37
N THR A 108 -5.01 17.41 5.34
CA THR A 108 -3.93 16.67 4.71
C THR A 108 -4.08 16.63 3.19
N TYR A 109 -2.95 16.58 2.50
CA TYR A 109 -2.90 15.96 1.18
C TYR A 109 -2.53 14.50 1.37
N TYR A 110 -3.11 13.61 0.56
CA TYR A 110 -2.69 12.21 0.57
C TYR A 110 -2.79 11.53 -0.79
N TYR A 111 -1.99 10.49 -0.98
CA TYR A 111 -1.99 9.64 -2.15
C TYR A 111 -1.92 8.18 -1.73
N GLY A 112 -2.98 7.42 -1.98
CA GLY A 112 -3.15 6.04 -1.55
C GLY A 112 -2.96 5.04 -2.69
N THR A 113 -2.05 4.09 -2.51
CA THR A 113 -1.75 3.03 -3.49
C THR A 113 -1.67 1.65 -2.86
N LEU A 114 -2.00 0.63 -3.65
CA LEU A 114 -1.70 -0.76 -3.32
C LEU A 114 -0.20 -1.03 -3.47
N ILE A 115 0.28 -2.17 -2.96
CA ILE A 115 1.70 -2.58 -3.06
C ILE A 115 2.22 -2.70 -4.51
N THR A 116 1.32 -2.76 -5.50
CA THR A 116 1.62 -2.77 -6.93
C THR A 116 1.74 -1.38 -7.54
N GLY A 117 1.54 -0.32 -6.76
CA GLY A 117 1.52 1.07 -7.23
C GLY A 117 0.17 1.53 -7.78
N ILE A 118 -0.84 0.66 -7.85
CA ILE A 118 -2.19 1.03 -8.30
C ILE A 118 -2.80 2.01 -7.30
N LYS A 119 -3.09 3.24 -7.76
CA LYS A 119 -3.85 4.25 -6.99
C LYS A 119 -5.27 3.76 -6.74
N PHE A 120 -5.71 3.82 -5.48
CA PHE A 120 -7.11 3.59 -5.12
C PHE A 120 -7.83 4.86 -4.63
N ASP A 121 -7.11 5.82 -4.05
CA ASP A 121 -7.65 7.09 -3.57
C ASP A 121 -6.54 8.15 -3.44
N GLY A 122 -6.90 9.42 -3.27
CA GLY A 122 -5.96 10.50 -3.01
C GLY A 122 -6.36 11.85 -3.59
N SER A 123 -5.91 12.91 -2.92
CA SER A 123 -6.25 14.31 -3.18
C SER A 123 -5.16 15.12 -3.90
N PHE A 124 -4.03 14.47 -4.21
CA PHE A 124 -2.98 14.96 -5.10
C PHE A 124 -2.28 13.77 -5.77
N THR A 125 -1.23 14.00 -6.58
CA THR A 125 -0.37 12.93 -7.09
C THR A 125 0.96 12.88 -6.33
N GLY A 126 1.06 11.95 -5.38
CA GLY A 126 2.23 11.75 -4.53
C GLY A 126 3.14 10.60 -4.99
N TYR A 127 3.74 9.91 -4.02
CA TYR A 127 4.52 8.69 -4.24
C TYR A 127 3.73 7.43 -3.87
N SER A 128 3.95 6.38 -4.63
CA SER A 128 3.33 5.06 -4.49
C SER A 128 4.19 4.09 -3.69
N ALA A 129 3.65 2.90 -3.40
CA ALA A 129 4.38 1.81 -2.76
C ALA A 129 5.65 1.37 -3.51
N ILE A 130 5.71 1.58 -4.83
CA ILE A 130 6.81 1.13 -5.69
C ILE A 130 7.91 2.19 -5.87
N ASP A 131 7.69 3.42 -5.38
CA ASP A 131 8.67 4.50 -5.47
C ASP A 131 9.75 4.36 -4.40
N GLN A 132 10.82 3.66 -4.75
CA GLN A 132 11.93 3.37 -3.81
C GLN A 132 12.90 4.55 -3.65
N ALA A 133 13.15 5.30 -4.71
CA ALA A 133 14.15 6.37 -4.77
C ALA A 133 13.51 7.77 -4.73
N ILE A 134 12.74 8.05 -3.68
CA ILE A 134 12.11 9.35 -3.46
C ILE A 134 13.19 10.41 -3.20
N PRO A 135 13.25 11.51 -3.99
CA PRO A 135 14.21 12.59 -3.77
C PRO A 135 14.05 13.26 -2.40
N ASN A 136 15.14 13.80 -1.86
CA ASN A 136 15.14 14.66 -0.68
C ASN A 136 15.76 16.04 -1.05
N PRO A 137 14.98 17.13 -1.09
CA PRO A 137 13.54 17.19 -0.79
C PRO A 137 12.69 16.48 -1.87
N PRO A 138 11.48 16.02 -1.52
CA PRO A 138 10.50 15.51 -2.47
C PRO A 138 10.21 16.48 -3.63
N LYS A 139 9.94 15.94 -4.83
CA LYS A 139 9.59 16.72 -6.03
C LYS A 139 8.11 16.73 -6.38
N ASN A 140 7.38 15.65 -6.09
CA ASN A 140 5.94 15.58 -6.34
C ASN A 140 5.20 16.38 -5.27
N GLU A 141 4.96 17.66 -5.50
CA GLU A 141 4.26 18.56 -4.58
C GLU A 141 2.82 18.83 -5.04
N PRO A 142 1.87 19.10 -4.11
CA PRO A 142 0.54 19.55 -4.48
C PRO A 142 0.55 20.82 -5.33
N THR A 143 -0.40 20.91 -6.24
CA THR A 143 -0.63 22.04 -7.16
C THR A 143 -1.89 22.81 -6.77
N ASP A 144 -2.14 23.93 -7.44
CA ASP A 144 -3.36 24.73 -7.25
C ASP A 144 -4.66 23.98 -7.61
N PHE A 145 -4.57 22.83 -8.29
CA PHE A 145 -5.71 21.98 -8.66
C PHE A 145 -5.94 20.82 -7.68
N ASP A 146 -5.06 20.64 -6.72
CA ASP A 146 -5.18 19.63 -5.67
C ASP A 146 -5.91 20.22 -4.45
N TRP A 147 -6.42 19.34 -3.58
CA TRP A 147 -7.19 19.78 -2.41
C TRP A 147 -6.76 19.07 -1.13
N THR A 148 -6.95 19.74 0.00
CA THR A 148 -6.79 19.10 1.30
C THR A 148 -8.07 18.38 1.72
N VAL A 149 -7.91 17.30 2.46
CA VAL A 149 -9.01 16.55 3.07
C VAL A 149 -8.88 16.64 4.58
N LYS A 150 -10.00 16.95 5.25
CA LYS A 150 -10.08 17.02 6.70
C LYS A 150 -10.35 15.64 7.29
N PHE A 151 -9.46 15.18 8.16
CA PHE A 151 -9.65 13.95 8.92
C PHE A 151 -9.82 14.25 10.41
N THR A 152 -10.98 13.90 10.97
CA THR A 152 -11.19 13.90 12.42
C THR A 152 -10.52 12.68 13.03
N ILE A 153 -9.52 12.91 13.88
CA ILE A 153 -8.53 11.89 14.27
C ILE A 153 -9.16 10.66 14.91
N ASN A 154 -10.16 10.83 15.78
CA ASN A 154 -10.79 9.72 16.48
C ASN A 154 -12.11 9.25 15.84
N SER A 155 -12.38 9.64 14.59
CA SER A 155 -13.61 9.22 13.89
C SER A 155 -13.65 7.72 13.67
N SER A 156 -14.80 7.09 13.91
CA SER A 156 -15.03 5.67 13.60
C SER A 156 -15.09 5.36 12.10
N SER A 157 -15.29 6.38 11.25
CA SER A 157 -15.24 6.23 9.79
C SER A 157 -13.82 6.13 9.23
N LEU A 158 -12.81 6.45 10.05
CA LEU A 158 -11.41 6.41 9.68
C LEU A 158 -10.81 5.08 10.14
N THR A 159 -10.03 4.42 9.27
CA THR A 159 -9.35 3.17 9.63
C THR A 159 -8.42 3.38 10.81
N SER A 160 -8.26 2.36 11.65
CA SER A 160 -7.42 2.46 12.86
C SER A 160 -5.97 2.84 12.55
N GLY A 161 -5.46 2.41 11.40
CA GLY A 161 -4.15 2.83 10.88
C GLY A 161 -4.03 4.35 10.76
N TRP A 162 -4.97 4.96 10.04
CA TRP A 162 -5.03 6.42 9.87
C TRP A 162 -5.18 7.17 11.19
N ARG A 163 -6.09 6.70 12.06
CA ARG A 163 -6.28 7.28 13.40
C ARG A 163 -4.99 7.24 14.22
N THR A 164 -4.19 6.19 14.05
CA THR A 164 -2.92 6.02 14.77
C THR A 164 -1.85 6.98 14.26
N PHE A 165 -1.46 6.91 12.99
CA PHE A 165 -0.26 7.65 12.54
C PHE A 165 -0.47 9.17 12.51
N LEU A 166 -1.70 9.65 12.28
CA LEU A 166 -1.97 11.09 12.26
C LEU A 166 -1.66 11.76 13.60
N GLN A 167 -1.82 11.07 14.73
CA GLN A 167 -1.47 11.59 16.07
C GLN A 167 0.04 11.76 16.26
N TYR A 168 0.86 11.09 15.44
CA TYR A 168 2.32 11.16 15.52
C TYR A 168 2.88 12.25 14.59
N MET A 169 2.19 12.56 13.50
CA MET A 169 2.60 13.58 12.53
C MET A 169 2.49 14.99 13.09
N ARG A 170 3.43 15.85 12.70
CA ARG A 170 3.37 17.31 12.91
C ARG A 170 2.92 18.02 11.63
N VAL A 171 2.29 19.18 11.79
CA VAL A 171 2.04 20.11 10.68
C VAL A 171 3.33 20.40 9.92
N GLY A 172 3.28 20.36 8.59
CA GLY A 172 4.43 20.54 7.70
C GLY A 172 5.27 19.29 7.48
N GLU A 173 5.01 18.19 8.19
CA GLU A 173 5.66 16.91 7.87
C GLU A 173 4.99 16.23 6.67
N ARG A 174 5.80 15.44 5.95
CA ARG A 174 5.37 14.55 4.89
C ARG A 174 5.89 13.15 5.14
N TRP A 175 5.03 12.14 5.17
CA TRP A 175 5.39 10.78 5.53
C TRP A 175 4.94 9.79 4.45
N MET A 176 5.79 8.81 4.16
CA MET A 176 5.33 7.54 3.60
C MET A 176 4.87 6.64 4.74
N VAL A 177 3.68 6.07 4.61
CA VAL A 177 3.04 5.25 5.63
C VAL A 177 2.54 3.95 5.00
N TYR A 178 2.82 2.82 5.63
CA TYR A 178 2.38 1.50 5.21
C TYR A 178 1.51 0.88 6.30
N VAL A 179 0.24 0.67 5.96
CA VAL A 179 -0.81 0.21 6.88
C VAL A 179 -1.15 -1.24 6.57
N PRO A 180 -0.88 -2.20 7.48
CA PRO A 180 -1.32 -3.58 7.34
C PRO A 180 -2.85 -3.71 7.24
N TRP A 181 -3.30 -4.80 6.63
CA TRP A 181 -4.71 -5.02 6.32
C TRP A 181 -5.65 -5.00 7.54
N GLY A 182 -5.22 -5.54 8.69
CA GLY A 182 -6.06 -5.54 9.91
C GLY A 182 -6.20 -4.17 10.56
N SER A 183 -5.28 -3.24 10.23
CA SER A 183 -5.34 -1.82 10.57
C SER A 183 -6.03 -0.99 9.49
N ALA A 184 -6.47 -1.64 8.40
CA ALA A 184 -7.13 -1.04 7.24
C ALA A 184 -8.53 -1.66 7.02
N TYR A 185 -8.73 -2.41 5.93
CA TYR A 185 -10.04 -2.93 5.50
C TYR A 185 -10.22 -4.44 5.72
N GLY A 186 -9.37 -5.07 6.53
CA GLY A 186 -9.57 -6.44 6.97
C GLY A 186 -9.41 -7.49 5.85
N THR A 187 -10.01 -8.65 6.10
CA THR A 187 -10.08 -9.79 5.17
C THR A 187 -11.02 -9.55 3.99
N ASP A 188 -11.94 -8.59 4.12
CA ASP A 188 -13.03 -8.38 3.17
C ASP A 188 -12.69 -7.30 2.14
N GLY A 189 -11.82 -6.35 2.50
CA GLY A 189 -11.44 -5.23 1.63
C GLY A 189 -12.52 -4.15 1.57
N SER A 190 -12.40 -3.24 0.60
CA SER A 190 -13.36 -2.15 0.41
C SER A 190 -13.30 -1.61 -1.02
N GLY A 191 -14.43 -1.62 -1.74
CA GLY A 191 -14.50 -1.10 -3.10
C GLY A 191 -13.48 -1.76 -4.05
N SER A 192 -12.52 -0.98 -4.53
CA SER A 192 -11.43 -1.45 -5.41
C SER A 192 -10.25 -2.08 -4.67
N ILE A 193 -10.23 -2.03 -3.34
CA ILE A 193 -9.18 -2.54 -2.46
C ILE A 193 -9.53 -3.99 -2.10
N PRO A 194 -8.74 -4.99 -2.55
CA PRO A 194 -8.99 -6.37 -2.17
C PRO A 194 -8.77 -6.59 -0.67
N GLY A 195 -9.37 -7.65 -0.11
CA GLY A 195 -9.06 -8.12 1.24
C GLY A 195 -7.57 -8.42 1.43
N TYR A 196 -7.07 -8.36 2.66
CA TYR A 196 -5.64 -8.58 2.99
C TYR A 196 -4.66 -7.57 2.38
N SER A 197 -5.14 -6.45 1.83
CA SER A 197 -4.28 -5.41 1.26
C SER A 197 -3.52 -4.61 2.31
N VAL A 198 -2.22 -4.48 2.11
CA VAL A 198 -1.39 -3.44 2.70
C VAL A 198 -1.58 -2.17 1.88
N LEU A 199 -1.83 -1.07 2.57
CA LEU A 199 -2.03 0.23 1.93
C LEU A 199 -0.79 1.09 2.12
N ALA A 200 -0.27 1.67 1.04
CA ALA A 200 0.78 2.67 1.10
C ALA A 200 0.16 4.06 0.89
N PHE A 201 0.53 5.00 1.75
CA PHE A 201 0.11 6.39 1.68
C PHE A 201 1.30 7.32 1.70
N ASP A 202 1.31 8.30 0.81
CA ASP A 202 2.11 9.51 0.92
C ASP A 202 1.22 10.61 1.48
N VAL A 203 1.54 11.14 2.67
CA VAL A 203 0.68 12.05 3.42
C VAL A 203 1.45 13.31 3.79
N ILE A 204 0.87 14.48 3.48
CA ILE A 204 1.36 15.79 3.92
C ILE A 204 0.33 16.36 4.90
N MET A 205 0.74 16.72 6.12
CA MET A 205 -0.13 17.41 7.08
C MET A 205 0.04 18.91 6.95
N THR A 206 -1.04 19.64 6.67
CA THR A 206 -0.98 21.09 6.40
C THR A 206 -1.47 21.93 7.57
N GLU A 207 -2.38 21.40 8.37
CA GLU A 207 -3.03 22.17 9.44
C GLU A 207 -3.66 21.23 10.48
N VAL A 208 -3.73 21.69 11.73
CA VAL A 208 -4.53 21.10 12.82
C VAL A 208 -5.64 22.06 13.17
N VAL A 209 -6.86 21.55 13.29
CA VAL A 209 -8.06 22.32 13.63
C VAL A 209 -8.80 21.68 14.80
N GLN A 210 -9.37 22.54 15.65
CA GLN A 210 -10.22 22.15 16.77
C GLN A 210 -11.63 21.77 16.31
#